data_AF-A0A382JSE9-F1
#
_entry.id   AF-A0A382JSE9-F1
#
_cell.length_a   1.000
_cell.length_b   1.000
_cell.length_c   1.000
_cell.angle_alpha   90.00
_cell.angle_beta   90.00
_cell.angle_gamma   90.00
#
_symmetry.space_group_name_H-M   'P 1'
#
loop_
_entity.id
_entity.type
_entity.pdbx_description
1 polymer ?
#
loop_
_entity_poly.entity_id
_entity_poly.type
_entity_poly.pdbx_seq_one_letter_code
_entity_poly.pdbx_strand_id
1 'polypeptide(L)'
;MTTEKLTTKLINLSADSGVYKMLDRSGQVIYVGKAKNLKKRVSQYFVKTSSSRKIQALRKNIYDFSVIITKTEIQALFLENDLIKQYKPKYNILLKDAKSY
;
A
#
# COMPACT_ATOMS: atom_id res chain seq x y z
N MET A 1 -14.64 -7.54 5.47
CA MET A 1 -15.73 -6.96 4.67
C MET A 1 -15.25 -5.62 4.17
N THR A 2 -15.22 -5.42 2.85
CA THR A 2 -14.86 -4.16 2.20
C THR A 2 -16.09 -3.25 2.30
N THR A 3 -15.97 -2.06 2.90
CA THR A 3 -17.09 -1.11 2.99
C THR A 3 -17.40 -0.53 1.60
N GLU A 4 -18.63 -0.10 1.35
CA GLU A 4 -19.03 0.49 0.06
C GLU A 4 -18.10 1.65 -0.35
N LYS A 5 -17.73 2.50 0.61
CA LYS A 5 -16.79 3.61 0.41
C LYS A 5 -15.42 3.15 -0.09
N LEU A 6 -14.90 2.03 0.43
CA LEU A 6 -13.60 1.49 0.05
C LEU A 6 -13.66 0.86 -1.35
N THR A 7 -14.77 0.20 -1.68
CA THR A 7 -15.02 -0.36 -3.02
C THR A 7 -15.05 0.74 -4.09
N THR A 8 -15.78 1.84 -3.84
CA THR A 8 -15.81 2.99 -4.76
C THR A 8 -14.41 3.60 -4.96
N LYS A 9 -13.64 3.72 -3.87
CA LYS A 9 -12.26 4.23 -3.92
C LYS A 9 -11.32 3.33 -4.73
N LEU A 10 -11.52 2.01 -4.69
CA LEU A 10 -10.75 1.05 -5.50
C LEU A 10 -11.10 1.15 -7.00
N ILE A 11 -12.38 1.29 -7.33
CA ILE A 11 -12.85 1.38 -8.72
C ILE A 11 -12.28 2.63 -9.41
N ASN A 12 -12.29 3.76 -8.69
CA ASN A 12 -11.83 5.06 -9.17
C ASN A 12 -10.31 5.27 -9.08
N LEU A 13 -9.55 4.25 -8.67
CA LEU A 13 -8.11 4.39 -8.52
C LEU A 13 -7.41 4.50 -9.89
N SER A 14 -6.49 5.45 -10.04
CA SER A 14 -5.71 5.59 -11.26
C SER A 14 -4.82 4.37 -11.52
N ALA A 15 -4.60 4.07 -12.81
CA ALA A 15 -3.63 3.09 -13.28
C ALA A 15 -2.19 3.65 -13.36
N ASP A 16 -1.99 4.91 -12.97
CA ASP A 16 -0.68 5.59 -12.99
C ASP A 16 0.31 5.03 -11.97
N SER A 17 1.57 5.42 -12.16
CA SER A 17 2.65 5.17 -11.22
C SER A 17 2.53 6.06 -9.98
N GLY A 18 2.91 5.54 -8.82
CA GLY A 18 2.90 6.31 -7.60
C GLY A 18 3.20 5.51 -6.34
N VAL A 19 2.94 6.15 -5.21
CA VAL A 19 3.13 5.58 -3.87
C VAL A 19 1.76 5.40 -3.22
N TYR A 20 1.56 4.28 -2.54
CA TYR A 20 0.37 3.98 -1.75
C TYR A 20 0.73 3.82 -0.28
N LYS A 21 -0.18 4.24 0.59
CA LYS A 21 -0.12 4.07 2.04
C LYS A 21 -1.31 3.25 2.48
N MET A 22 -1.09 2.21 3.28
CA MET A 22 -2.14 1.46 3.95
C MET A 22 -2.32 1.97 5.36
N LEU A 23 -3.57 2.17 5.77
CA LEU A 23 -3.95 2.71 7.07
C LEU A 23 -4.72 1.67 7.86
N ASP A 24 -4.55 1.68 9.18
CA ASP A 24 -5.39 0.90 10.09
C ASP A 24 -6.66 1.68 10.50
N ARG A 25 -7.41 1.11 11.46
CA ARG A 25 -8.66 1.69 11.96
C ARG A 25 -8.49 3.03 12.67
N SER A 26 -7.31 3.34 13.21
CA SER A 26 -7.04 4.63 13.85
C SER A 26 -6.53 5.69 12.86
N GLY A 27 -6.34 5.31 11.59
CA GLY A 27 -5.76 6.19 10.57
C GLY A 27 -4.22 6.21 10.61
N GLN A 28 -3.58 5.31 11.35
CA GLN A 28 -2.12 5.21 11.37
C GLN A 28 -1.62 4.54 10.09
N VAL A 29 -0.54 5.08 9.51
CA VAL A 29 0.15 4.45 8.37
C VAL A 29 0.87 3.19 8.84
N ILE A 30 0.42 2.04 8.37
CA ILE A 30 0.96 0.72 8.75
C ILE A 30 1.85 0.10 7.67
N TYR A 31 1.71 0.53 6.41
CA TYR A 31 2.55 0.11 5.30
C TYR A 31 2.61 1.19 4.21
N VAL A 32 3.75 1.32 3.56
CA VAL A 32 3.99 2.18 2.39
C VAL A 32 4.64 1.35 1.29
N GLY A 33 4.22 1.52 0.05
CA GLY A 33 4.89 0.91 -1.10
C GLY A 33 4.67 1.70 -2.37
N LYS A 34 5.51 1.46 -3.38
CA LYS A 34 5.34 2.03 -4.72
C LYS A 34 4.79 1.04 -5.75
N ALA A 35 4.20 1.57 -6.82
CA ALA A 35 3.70 0.78 -7.93
C ALA A 35 3.81 1.54 -9.25
N LYS A 36 4.10 0.84 -10.36
CA LYS A 36 3.93 1.38 -11.73
C LYS A 36 2.46 1.50 -12.12
N ASN A 37 1.59 0.74 -11.46
CA ASN A 37 0.15 0.75 -11.65
C ASN A 37 -0.54 0.62 -10.29
N LEU A 38 -1.00 1.76 -9.76
CA LEU A 38 -1.62 1.84 -8.44
C LEU A 38 -2.90 0.99 -8.35
N LYS A 39 -3.79 1.07 -9.35
CA LYS A 39 -5.02 0.26 -9.40
C LYS A 39 -4.76 -1.23 -9.24
N LYS A 40 -3.84 -1.79 -10.03
CA LYS A 40 -3.49 -3.21 -9.99
C LYS A 40 -2.86 -3.58 -8.65
N ARG A 41 -1.91 -2.77 -8.15
CA ARG A 41 -1.16 -3.10 -6.94
C ARG A 41 -2.01 -3.00 -5.67
N VAL A 42 -2.81 -1.95 -5.52
CA VAL A 42 -3.65 -1.74 -4.34
C VAL A 42 -4.77 -2.77 -4.30
N SER A 43 -5.41 -3.06 -5.45
CA SER A 43 -6.47 -4.07 -5.53
C SER A 43 -6.02 -5.47 -5.08
N GLN A 44 -4.75 -5.84 -5.31
CA GLN A 44 -4.20 -7.13 -4.85
C GLN A 44 -4.26 -7.32 -3.34
N TYR A 45 -4.37 -6.26 -2.52
CA TYR A 45 -4.49 -6.42 -1.08
C TYR A 45 -5.91 -6.80 -0.62
N PHE A 46 -6.92 -6.56 -1.47
CA PHE A 46 -8.33 -6.79 -1.13
C PHE A 46 -8.92 -8.06 -1.77
N VAL A 47 -8.20 -8.68 -2.71
CA VAL A 47 -8.57 -9.97 -3.30
C VAL A 47 -8.02 -11.12 -2.44
N LYS A 48 -8.83 -12.17 -2.25
CA LYS A 48 -8.39 -13.42 -1.62
C LYS A 48 -7.45 -14.17 -2.57
N THR A 49 -6.15 -13.91 -2.45
CA THR A 49 -5.10 -14.66 -3.16
C THR A 49 -4.23 -15.45 -2.18
N SER A 50 -3.64 -16.55 -2.65
CA SER A 50 -2.56 -17.23 -1.92
C SER A 50 -1.44 -16.23 -1.64
N SER A 51 -1.15 -16.04 -0.36
CA SER A 51 -0.20 -15.02 0.11
C SER A 51 0.50 -15.52 1.36
N SER A 52 1.74 -15.08 1.57
CA SER A 52 2.51 -15.47 2.77
C SER A 52 1.79 -15.03 4.06
N ARG A 53 2.04 -15.73 5.17
CA ARG A 53 1.48 -15.39 6.49
C ARG A 53 1.69 -13.91 6.85
N LYS A 54 2.85 -13.34 6.51
CA LYS A 54 3.16 -11.92 6.76
C LYS A 54 2.24 -10.97 5.98
N ILE A 55 1.98 -11.25 4.71
CA ILE A 55 1.07 -10.44 3.87
C ILE A 55 -0.38 -10.59 4.34
N GLN A 56 -0.79 -11.78 4.76
CA GLN A 56 -2.10 -11.99 5.36
C GLN A 56 -2.28 -11.18 6.65
N ALA A 57 -1.25 -11.12 7.49
CA ALA A 57 -1.26 -10.30 8.71
C ALA A 57 -1.38 -8.80 8.40
N LEU A 58 -0.68 -8.31 7.37
CA LEU A 58 -0.86 -6.94 6.88
C LEU A 58 -2.32 -6.72 6.44
N ARG A 59 -2.84 -7.55 5.52
CA ARG A 59 -4.21 -7.41 4.99
C ARG A 59 -5.28 -7.34 6.07
N LYS A 60 -5.15 -8.13 7.14
CA LYS A 60 -6.10 -8.12 8.27
C LYS A 60 -6.17 -6.78 9.01
N ASN A 61 -5.09 -5.99 8.96
CA ASN A 61 -4.99 -4.70 9.65
C ASN A 61 -5.25 -3.50 8.73
N ILE A 62 -5.44 -3.72 7.42
CA ILE A 62 -5.80 -2.65 6.49
C ILE A 62 -7.27 -2.28 6.72
N TYR A 63 -7.51 -1.01 6.99
CA TYR A 63 -8.84 -0.42 7.08
C TYR A 63 -9.12 0.56 5.93
N ASP A 64 -8.12 1.36 5.55
CA ASP A 64 -8.19 2.27 4.40
C ASP A 64 -6.83 2.35 3.69
N PHE A 65 -6.77 3.04 2.56
CA PHE A 65 -5.53 3.35 1.85
C PHE A 65 -5.53 4.79 1.32
N SER A 66 -4.37 5.34 1.01
CA SER A 66 -4.24 6.59 0.25
C SER A 66 -3.16 6.44 -0.81
N VAL A 67 -3.22 7.26 -1.87
CA VAL A 67 -2.24 7.21 -2.96
C VAL A 67 -1.74 8.60 -3.32
N ILE A 68 -0.52 8.67 -3.84
CA ILE A 68 0.09 9.87 -4.42
C ILE A 68 0.60 9.47 -5.79
N ILE A 69 0.06 10.11 -6.84
CA ILE A 69 0.47 9.87 -8.23
C ILE A 69 1.81 10.59 -8.47
N THR A 70 2.72 9.93 -9.17
CA THR A 70 4.03 10.47 -9.55
C THR A 70 4.25 10.35 -11.04
N LYS A 71 4.99 11.30 -11.63
CA LYS A 71 5.24 11.30 -13.08
C LYS A 71 6.24 10.24 -13.53
N THR A 72 7.15 9.85 -12.63
CA THR A 72 8.22 8.88 -12.95
C THR A 72 8.40 7.85 -11.83
N GLU A 73 8.96 6.69 -12.18
CA GLU A 73 9.28 5.64 -11.19
C GLU A 73 10.34 6.10 -10.18
N ILE A 74 11.26 6.97 -10.61
CA ILE A 74 12.30 7.54 -9.76
C ILE A 74 11.69 8.44 -8.68
N GLN A 75 10.72 9.29 -9.05
CA GLN A 75 9.97 10.09 -8.07
C GLN A 75 9.22 9.21 -7.08
N ALA A 76 8.58 8.13 -7.55
CA ALA A 76 7.90 7.17 -6.68
C ALA A 76 8.88 6.51 -5.70
N LEU A 77 10.10 6.18 -6.13
CA LEU A 77 11.14 5.60 -5.28
C LEU A 77 11.59 6.57 -4.17
N PHE A 78 11.89 7.82 -4.51
CA PHE A 78 12.27 8.82 -3.51
C PHE A 78 11.14 9.09 -2.52
N LEU A 79 9.93 9.32 -3.04
CA LEU A 79 8.76 9.57 -2.20
C LEU A 79 8.44 8.38 -1.29
N GLU A 80 8.52 7.15 -1.78
CA GLU A 80 8.35 5.96 -0.94
C GLU A 80 9.35 5.95 0.21
N ASN A 81 10.63 6.17 -0.09
CA ASN A 81 11.69 6.16 0.92
C ASN A 81 11.46 7.24 1.99
N ASP A 82 11.12 8.46 1.56
CA ASP A 82 10.85 9.57 2.48
C ASP A 82 9.64 9.28 3.38
N LEU A 83 8.55 8.73 2.82
CA LEU A 83 7.38 8.36 3.58
C LEU A 83 7.65 7.18 4.54
N ILE A 84 8.48 6.21 4.15
CA ILE A 84 8.91 5.12 5.05
C ILE A 84 9.73 5.69 6.21
N LYS A 85 10.66 6.61 5.95
CA LYS A 85 11.45 7.28 7.00
C LYS A 85 10.57 8.12 7.93
N GLN A 86 9.60 8.84 7.37
CA GLN A 86 8.68 9.72 8.10
C GLN A 86 7.75 8.92 9.02
N TYR A 87 7.08 7.88 8.49
CA TYR A 87 6.05 7.16 9.24
C TYR A 87 6.57 5.92 9.98
N LYS A 88 7.76 5.41 9.63
CA LYS A 88 8.35 4.15 10.12
C LYS A 88 7.31 3.02 10.24
N PRO A 89 6.59 2.68 9.16
CA PRO A 89 5.41 1.82 9.27
C PRO A 89 5.79 0.42 9.73
N LYS A 90 5.01 -0.12 10.67
CA LYS A 90 5.25 -1.44 11.29
C LYS A 90 5.52 -2.54 10.25
N TYR A 91 4.72 -2.62 9.19
CA TYR A 91 4.86 -3.71 8.21
C TYR A 91 6.00 -3.48 7.21
N ASN A 92 6.47 -2.25 6.98
CA ASN A 92 7.69 -2.04 6.18
C ASN A 92 8.92 -2.64 6.87
N ILE A 93 8.97 -2.59 8.20
CA ILE A 93 10.05 -3.19 9.00
C ILE A 93 9.92 -4.72 8.99
N LEU A 94 8.72 -5.26 9.30
CA LEU A 94 8.48 -6.71 9.39
C LEU A 94 8.61 -7.46 8.06
N LEU A 95 8.38 -6.77 6.94
CA LEU A 95 8.45 -7.33 5.58
C LEU A 95 9.82 -7.14 4.93
N LYS A 96 10.72 -6.37 5.53
CA LYS A 96 12.04 -6.04 4.98
C LYS A 96 12.90 -7.28 4.68
N ASP A 97 12.76 -8.35 5.47
CA ASP A 97 13.57 -9.58 5.35
C ASP A 97 13.32 -10.42 4.09
N ALA A 98 12.28 -10.16 3.29
CA ALA A 98 11.91 -11.11 2.22
C ALA A 98 12.36 -10.70 0.81
N LYS A 99 12.63 -9.42 0.56
CA LYS A 99 13.06 -8.90 -0.75
C LYS A 99 13.86 -7.62 -0.51
N SER A 100 15.17 -7.76 -0.34
CA SER A 100 16.08 -6.63 -0.60
C SER A 100 15.84 -6.13 -2.02
N TYR A 101 15.70 -4.81 -2.14
CA TYR A 101 15.41 -4.07 -3.36
C TYR A 101 16.52 -4.22 -4.40
#